data_AF-A0A959JP73-F1
#
_entry.id   AF-A0A959JP73-F1
#
_cell.length_a   1.000
_cell.length_b   1.000
_cell.length_c   1.000
_cell.angle_alpha   90.00
_cell.angle_beta   90.00
_cell.angle_gamma   90.00
#
_symmetry.space_group_name_H-M   'P 1'
#
loop_
_entity.id
_entity.type
_entity.pdbx_description
1 polymer ?
#
loop_
_entity_poly.entity_id
_entity_poly.type
_entity_poly.pdbx_seq_one_letter_code
_entity_poly.pdbx_strand_id
1 'polypeptide(L)'
;MKTLQLTLAICMACIIQPCFAQDCEGPQSFTKLEVNQVRSGLVPSAGIWNLPGENGYLVPKEKEYNHSGLALLLGGLWMGGFDPGGKLKIAAQTYGSTHGNLDYWPGPIVNGTTTNEACKNWDRFFRIKKAEVEEHLNFVRQFDLLGRPVPEHLIPASIRAWPGNGNFYFETENGFPLEGGSFTFFFDKNQNGIYEPQTGDYPAIETKMGDWLVPDEMVYWVFNDVGNIHNESNSDKIGAEIHAIAYAFSQPGNLDYSQFYTYRVINKSTERLDDFRFGLWVDPEVGCHNRNMSGCDSVRSLAFYYAPEIDPQNCPISTPDTFPMLGVDFLDVSVSGSPYSYRPMETFGYYQSAAIGNPRPATTDPQTGLEFYNYLIGLNRGGNPLDNNGKVSTFAFPSSPDCMDPTTCWNMCLDSMTYFDRRTIQATGPVTLQPNTYMQVTFATLYTDDLTYPCPGNQALLNISDEVQNLYNRGFESLLLSDKNPIYKNEIKVYPNPTNGKNARITIKNLPLLSSIYVYDLNGNEIFNKQEIEQKTFELNESLIQLQKGIYIITVLVPDGSQFTFKQVVL
;
A
#
# COMPACT_ATOMS: atom_id res chain seq x y z
N MET A 1 13.99 39.89 74.52
CA MET A 1 13.83 39.57 73.08
C MET A 1 14.94 38.62 72.67
N LYS A 2 14.68 37.32 72.67
CA LYS A 2 15.57 36.29 72.11
C LYS A 2 14.82 35.65 70.96
N THR A 3 15.43 35.71 69.79
CA THR A 3 14.93 35.34 68.47
C THR A 3 14.74 33.83 68.38
N LEU A 4 13.54 33.38 68.01
CA LEU A 4 13.20 32.00 67.71
C LEU A 4 13.47 31.76 66.22
N GLN A 5 14.47 30.95 65.87
CA GLN A 5 14.61 30.40 64.53
C GLN A 5 13.77 29.12 64.46
N LEU A 6 12.70 29.15 63.66
CA LEU A 6 11.90 27.98 63.31
C LEU A 6 12.31 27.55 61.91
N THR A 7 12.97 26.40 61.81
CA THR A 7 13.38 25.78 60.55
C THR A 7 12.14 25.19 59.87
N LEU A 8 11.75 25.73 58.71
CA LEU A 8 10.66 25.20 57.90
C LEU A 8 11.21 24.09 56.99
N ALA A 9 10.82 22.84 57.25
CA ALA A 9 11.10 21.72 56.36
C ALA A 9 10.18 21.80 55.13
N ILE A 10 10.76 22.02 53.95
CA ILE A 10 10.03 21.94 52.67
C ILE A 10 9.92 20.46 52.31
N CYS A 11 8.72 19.89 52.49
CA CYS A 11 8.38 18.57 52.02
C CYS A 11 8.19 18.64 50.50
N MET A 12 9.20 18.23 49.74
CA MET A 12 9.12 18.08 48.29
C MET A 12 8.25 16.85 48.00
N ALA A 13 6.96 17.07 47.76
CA ALA A 13 6.07 16.02 47.27
C ALA A 13 6.47 15.72 45.82
N CYS A 14 7.28 14.67 45.65
CA CYS A 14 7.54 14.07 44.35
C CYS A 14 6.19 13.47 43.90
N ILE A 15 5.54 14.09 42.92
CA ILE A 15 4.40 13.49 42.23
C ILE A 15 4.98 12.35 41.40
N ILE A 16 5.03 11.15 41.99
CA ILE A 16 5.28 9.92 41.25
C ILE A 16 3.97 9.64 40.52
N GLN A 17 3.89 10.06 39.26
CA GLN A 17 2.89 9.52 38.34
C GLN A 17 3.15 8.01 38.27
N PRO A 18 2.18 7.15 38.60
CA PRO A 18 2.38 5.71 38.44
C PRO A 18 2.52 5.41 36.95
N CYS A 19 3.76 5.15 36.51
CA CYS A 19 3.99 4.52 35.22
C CYS A 19 3.47 3.09 35.35
N PHE A 20 2.31 2.80 34.76
CA PHE A 20 1.80 1.44 34.71
C PHE A 20 2.68 0.66 33.74
N ALA A 21 3.20 -0.49 34.16
CA ALA A 21 4.05 -1.37 33.36
C ALA A 21 3.34 -1.99 32.12
N GLN A 22 2.17 -1.45 31.73
CA GLN A 22 1.33 -1.89 30.62
C GLN A 22 1.25 -0.90 29.45
N ASP A 23 1.66 0.36 29.65
CA ASP A 23 1.50 1.40 28.62
C ASP A 23 2.52 1.24 27.49
N CYS A 24 2.06 1.22 26.24
CA CYS A 24 2.96 1.16 25.09
C CYS A 24 3.66 2.51 24.84
N GLU A 25 4.94 2.42 24.48
CA GLU A 25 5.71 3.53 23.94
C GLU A 25 5.37 3.71 22.46
N GLY A 26 5.55 4.94 21.94
CA GLY A 26 5.39 5.20 20.51
C GLY A 26 6.42 4.43 19.66
N PRO A 27 6.12 4.21 18.37
CA PRO A 27 7.02 3.49 17.47
C PRO A 27 8.40 4.14 17.39
N GLN A 28 9.46 3.33 17.46
CA GLN A 28 10.85 3.75 17.33
C GLN A 28 11.48 3.22 16.04
N SER A 29 10.91 2.20 15.42
CA SER A 29 11.37 1.64 14.16
C SER A 29 10.86 2.41 12.95
N PHE A 30 11.67 2.43 11.89
CA PHE A 30 11.34 3.03 10.60
C PHE A 30 11.88 2.15 9.48
N THR A 31 11.22 2.15 8.32
CA THR A 31 11.73 1.48 7.14
C THR A 31 11.38 2.24 5.87
N LYS A 32 11.99 1.85 4.74
CA LYS A 32 11.77 2.49 3.44
C LYS A 32 11.22 1.49 2.42
N LEU A 33 10.18 1.83 1.67
CA LEU A 33 9.82 1.13 0.44
C LEU A 33 10.44 1.87 -0.74
N GLU A 34 11.40 1.24 -1.42
CA GLU A 34 12.25 1.86 -2.45
C GLU A 34 12.27 1.05 -3.75
N VAL A 35 11.13 1.00 -4.44
CA VAL A 35 11.01 0.38 -5.76
C VAL A 35 10.85 1.47 -6.80
N ASN A 36 11.48 1.29 -7.97
CA ASN A 36 11.34 2.20 -9.11
C ASN A 36 11.69 3.67 -8.77
N GLN A 37 10.91 4.65 -9.21
CA GLN A 37 11.18 6.07 -9.00
C GLN A 37 10.61 6.60 -7.69
N VAL A 38 10.08 5.74 -6.80
CA VAL A 38 9.46 6.20 -5.55
C VAL A 38 10.24 5.66 -4.35
N ARG A 39 10.44 6.54 -3.38
CA ARG A 39 10.86 6.19 -2.02
C ARG A 39 9.82 6.68 -1.03
N SER A 40 9.37 5.81 -0.14
CA SER A 40 8.49 6.19 0.97
C SER A 40 9.00 5.66 2.30
N GLY A 41 8.84 6.48 3.33
CA GLY A 41 9.05 6.13 4.72
C GLY A 41 7.83 5.49 5.35
N LEU A 42 8.07 4.45 6.11
CA LEU A 42 7.03 3.74 6.84
C LEU A 42 7.38 3.71 8.33
N VAL A 43 6.35 3.83 9.16
CA VAL A 43 6.40 3.72 10.62
C VAL A 43 5.46 2.56 11.00
N PRO A 44 5.78 1.69 11.97
CA PRO A 44 4.92 0.57 12.36
C PRO A 44 3.74 1.06 13.23
N SER A 45 2.98 2.01 12.67
CA SER A 45 1.83 2.69 13.26
C SER A 45 0.97 3.24 12.11
N ALA A 46 0.05 4.17 12.41
CA ALA A 46 -0.84 4.81 11.45
C ALA A 46 -0.13 5.78 10.47
N GLY A 47 1.10 6.19 10.78
CA GLY A 47 1.85 7.19 10.01
C GLY A 47 2.56 6.59 8.80
N ILE A 48 2.47 7.28 7.66
CA ILE A 48 3.21 6.98 6.44
C ILE A 48 3.92 8.22 5.93
N TRP A 49 4.85 8.00 5.01
CA TRP A 49 5.70 9.03 4.43
C TRP A 49 6.52 9.76 5.48
N ASN A 50 6.96 9.06 6.53
CA ASN A 50 7.78 9.63 7.60
C ASN A 50 9.14 8.92 7.66
N LEU A 51 10.22 9.70 7.55
CA LEU A 51 11.59 9.25 7.78
C LEU A 51 12.32 10.25 8.66
N PRO A 52 12.76 9.88 9.87
CA PRO A 52 13.52 10.78 10.72
C PRO A 52 14.76 11.32 10.02
N GLY A 53 14.85 12.63 9.89
CA GLY A 53 15.99 13.33 9.27
C GLY A 53 16.01 13.33 7.74
N GLU A 54 14.98 12.80 7.07
CA GLU A 54 14.89 12.76 5.61
C GLU A 54 13.48 13.13 5.10
N ASN A 55 13.35 13.47 3.81
CA ASN A 55 12.03 13.57 3.17
C ASN A 55 11.39 12.18 3.08
N GLY A 56 10.18 12.06 3.63
CA GLY A 56 9.53 10.77 3.81
C GLY A 56 8.72 10.26 2.61
N TYR A 57 8.45 11.06 1.58
CA TYR A 57 8.02 10.59 0.26
C TYR A 57 8.79 11.33 -0.82
N LEU A 58 9.47 10.62 -1.73
CA LEU A 58 10.21 11.22 -2.83
C LEU A 58 9.85 10.54 -4.15
N VAL A 59 9.52 11.36 -5.14
CA VAL A 59 9.24 10.94 -6.52
C VAL A 59 9.57 12.09 -7.49
N PRO A 60 10.38 11.86 -8.53
CA PRO A 60 11.29 10.73 -8.73
C PRO A 60 12.40 10.73 -7.65
N LYS A 61 12.72 9.57 -7.07
CA LYS A 61 13.63 9.44 -5.91
C LYS A 61 15.08 9.84 -6.18
N GLU A 62 15.51 9.81 -7.45
CA GLU A 62 16.86 10.21 -7.87
C GLU A 62 17.04 11.73 -7.92
N LYS A 63 15.94 12.50 -7.95
CA LYS A 63 16.01 13.95 -7.80
C LYS A 63 16.13 14.25 -6.30
N GLU A 64 17.35 14.27 -5.78
CA GLU A 64 17.62 14.79 -4.44
C GLU A 64 17.37 16.30 -4.44
N TYR A 65 16.19 16.69 -3.97
CA TYR A 65 15.87 18.07 -3.72
C TYR A 65 16.43 18.43 -2.34
N ASN A 66 17.29 19.45 -2.29
CA ASN A 66 17.95 19.90 -1.04
C ASN A 66 16.98 20.44 0.02
N HIS A 67 15.66 20.40 -0.23
CA HIS A 67 14.60 20.86 0.67
C HIS A 67 13.33 19.99 0.50
N SER A 68 12.47 19.99 1.52
CA SER A 68 11.26 19.16 1.68
C SER A 68 10.14 19.39 0.66
N GLY A 69 10.29 20.35 -0.26
CA GLY A 69 9.18 20.89 -1.02
C GLY A 69 8.77 20.19 -2.32
N LEU A 70 9.02 18.89 -2.48
CA LEU A 70 8.52 18.13 -3.65
C LEU A 70 7.97 16.76 -3.27
N ALA A 71 7.20 16.73 -2.19
CA ALA A 71 6.81 15.51 -1.53
C ALA A 71 5.39 15.57 -0.96
N LEU A 72 4.81 14.40 -0.74
CA LEU A 72 3.83 14.25 0.34
C LEU A 72 4.66 14.22 1.62
N LEU A 73 4.60 15.28 2.44
CA LEU A 73 5.50 15.40 3.59
C LEU A 73 5.20 14.29 4.59
N LEU A 74 3.92 14.12 4.95
CA LEU A 74 3.42 13.12 5.89
C LEU A 74 2.00 12.68 5.53
N GLY A 75 1.69 11.44 5.87
CA GLY A 75 0.33 10.90 5.83
C GLY A 75 -0.01 10.15 7.12
N GLY A 76 -1.30 10.03 7.43
CA GLY A 76 -1.75 9.39 8.66
C GLY A 76 -3.17 8.86 8.57
N LEU A 77 -3.43 7.76 9.28
CA LEU A 77 -4.78 7.19 9.40
C LEU A 77 -5.61 7.93 10.46
N TRP A 78 -6.79 8.39 10.05
CA TRP A 78 -7.87 8.81 10.94
C TRP A 78 -9.02 7.82 10.82
N MET A 79 -9.58 7.43 11.95
CA MET A 79 -10.78 6.60 11.97
C MET A 79 -11.69 6.97 13.12
N GLY A 80 -12.99 6.75 12.93
CA GLY A 80 -13.98 7.21 13.88
C GLY A 80 -15.37 6.66 13.66
N GLY A 81 -16.13 6.51 14.74
CA GLY A 81 -17.52 6.08 14.71
C GLY A 81 -18.16 6.14 16.10
N PHE A 82 -19.37 5.62 16.22
CA PHE A 82 -20.14 5.63 17.45
C PHE A 82 -20.35 4.22 17.99
N ASP A 83 -20.24 4.05 19.30
CA ASP A 83 -20.69 2.82 19.95
C ASP A 83 -22.23 2.75 20.02
N PRO A 84 -22.83 1.60 20.43
CA PRO A 84 -24.28 1.47 20.51
C PRO A 84 -24.95 2.42 21.51
N GLY A 85 -24.19 3.02 22.43
CA GLY A 85 -24.64 4.06 23.35
C GLY A 85 -24.64 5.46 22.73
N GLY A 86 -24.17 5.62 21.50
CA GLY A 86 -24.04 6.91 20.81
C GLY A 86 -22.80 7.70 21.22
N LYS A 87 -21.82 7.07 21.90
CA LYS A 87 -20.56 7.73 22.25
C LYS A 87 -19.59 7.67 21.08
N LEU A 88 -19.05 8.83 20.71
CA LEU A 88 -18.02 8.96 19.69
C LEU A 88 -16.69 8.36 20.17
N LYS A 89 -16.05 7.55 19.32
CA LYS A 89 -14.70 6.99 19.50
C LYS A 89 -13.85 7.37 18.29
N ILE A 90 -12.62 7.83 18.51
CA ILE A 90 -11.72 8.37 17.47
C ILE A 90 -10.30 7.93 17.74
N ALA A 91 -9.58 7.59 16.68
CA ALA A 91 -8.13 7.50 16.66
C ALA A 91 -7.61 8.30 15.46
N ALA A 92 -6.63 9.17 15.70
CA ALA A 92 -6.08 10.04 14.67
C ALA A 92 -4.54 10.04 14.71
N GLN A 93 -3.96 10.25 13.53
CA GLN A 93 -2.53 10.36 13.33
C GLN A 93 -2.27 11.58 12.46
N THR A 94 -1.55 12.56 13.01
CA THR A 94 -0.98 13.68 12.26
C THR A 94 0.53 13.50 12.21
N TYR A 95 1.30 14.29 12.96
CA TYR A 95 2.75 14.26 13.01
C TYR A 95 3.34 13.20 13.94
N GLY A 96 2.53 12.58 14.81
CA GLY A 96 2.92 11.42 15.60
C GLY A 96 4.08 11.66 16.55
N SER A 97 5.04 10.73 16.53
CA SER A 97 6.24 10.78 17.39
C SER A 97 7.05 12.06 17.25
N THR A 98 6.99 12.73 16.09
CA THR A 98 7.62 14.04 15.88
C THR A 98 7.09 15.12 16.82
N HIS A 99 5.80 15.07 17.19
CA HIS A 99 5.16 16.01 18.11
C HIS A 99 4.80 15.38 19.47
N GLY A 100 5.01 14.07 19.64
CA GLY A 100 4.79 13.35 20.89
C GLY A 100 3.34 12.95 21.16
N ASN A 101 2.41 13.26 20.25
CA ASN A 101 0.99 12.89 20.35
C ASN A 101 0.71 11.63 19.51
N LEU A 102 0.01 10.67 20.11
CA LEU A 102 -0.22 9.35 19.52
C LEU A 102 -1.59 8.83 19.93
N ASP A 103 -2.25 8.16 18.99
CA ASP A 103 -3.43 7.32 19.22
C ASP A 103 -3.18 5.86 18.75
N TYR A 104 -1.97 5.53 18.31
CA TYR A 104 -1.64 4.25 17.68
C TYR A 104 -0.30 3.69 18.15
N TRP A 105 -0.26 2.37 18.40
CA TRP A 105 0.90 1.63 18.90
C TRP A 105 1.15 0.35 18.11
N PRO A 106 2.41 -0.08 17.94
CA PRO A 106 2.72 -1.29 17.20
C PRO A 106 2.07 -2.55 17.81
N GLY A 107 1.78 -3.53 16.94
CA GLY A 107 1.35 -4.86 17.32
C GLY A 107 -0.16 -5.09 17.39
N PRO A 108 -0.57 -6.37 17.56
CA PRO A 108 -1.95 -6.79 17.56
C PRO A 108 -2.63 -6.56 18.92
N ILE A 109 -3.96 -6.74 18.92
CA ILE A 109 -4.79 -6.77 20.12
C ILE A 109 -5.07 -8.23 20.51
N VAL A 110 -4.72 -8.57 21.75
CA VAL A 110 -4.96 -9.88 22.37
C VAL A 110 -5.94 -9.70 23.52
N ASN A 111 -7.08 -10.38 23.49
CA ASN A 111 -8.12 -10.30 24.52
C ASN A 111 -8.57 -8.86 24.85
N GLY A 112 -8.69 -8.00 23.82
CA GLY A 112 -9.13 -6.62 23.95
C GLY A 112 -8.08 -5.64 24.49
N THR A 113 -6.82 -6.07 24.65
CA THR A 113 -5.73 -5.22 25.13
C THR A 113 -4.42 -5.52 24.39
N THR A 114 -3.36 -4.81 24.74
CA THR A 114 -1.98 -5.09 24.32
C THR A 114 -1.03 -4.82 25.50
N THR A 115 0.25 -5.12 25.35
CA THR A 115 1.25 -4.92 26.40
C THR A 115 2.45 -4.15 25.88
N ASN A 116 3.19 -3.47 26.77
CA ASN A 116 4.44 -2.79 26.40
C ASN A 116 5.43 -3.75 25.71
N GLU A 117 5.52 -5.00 26.17
CA GLU A 117 6.35 -6.04 25.55
C GLU A 117 5.87 -6.41 24.14
N ALA A 118 4.57 -6.62 23.95
CA ALA A 118 4.00 -6.87 22.63
C ALA A 118 4.26 -5.69 21.68
N CYS A 119 4.05 -4.46 22.12
CA CYS A 119 4.34 -3.26 21.33
C CYS A 119 5.82 -3.18 20.94
N LYS A 120 6.76 -3.47 21.85
CA LYS A 120 8.20 -3.52 21.54
C LYS A 120 8.56 -4.64 20.56
N ASN A 121 7.94 -5.81 20.71
CA ASN A 121 8.14 -6.93 19.82
C ASN A 121 7.66 -6.61 18.40
N TRP A 122 6.51 -5.95 18.27
CA TRP A 122 5.89 -5.63 16.99
C TRP A 122 6.27 -4.26 16.40
N ASP A 123 7.12 -3.48 17.06
CA ASP A 123 7.74 -2.25 16.51
C ASP A 123 8.77 -2.60 15.41
N ARG A 124 8.29 -3.21 14.32
CA ARG A 124 9.07 -3.71 13.19
C ARG A 124 8.19 -3.89 11.95
N PHE A 125 8.82 -4.32 10.86
CA PHE A 125 8.18 -4.60 9.59
C PHE A 125 8.57 -5.99 9.08
N PHE A 126 7.68 -6.59 8.30
CA PHE A 126 7.92 -7.83 7.58
C PHE A 126 8.00 -7.52 6.09
N ARG A 127 9.19 -7.65 5.51
CA ARG A 127 9.47 -7.29 4.11
C ARG A 127 9.66 -8.55 3.28
N ILE A 128 9.10 -8.54 2.08
CA ILE A 128 9.25 -9.60 1.09
C ILE A 128 9.58 -8.99 -0.26
N LYS A 129 10.58 -9.57 -0.93
CA LYS A 129 10.84 -9.33 -2.35
C LYS A 129 10.30 -10.47 -3.19
N LYS A 130 9.80 -10.14 -4.39
CA LYS A 130 9.29 -11.13 -5.34
C LYS A 130 10.28 -12.25 -5.65
N ALA A 131 11.56 -11.90 -5.79
CA ALA A 131 12.62 -12.87 -6.06
C ALA A 131 12.76 -13.95 -4.98
N GLU A 132 12.52 -13.62 -3.71
CA GLU A 132 12.57 -14.59 -2.60
C GLU A 132 11.40 -15.58 -2.69
N VAL A 133 10.21 -15.09 -3.06
CA VAL A 133 9.03 -15.93 -3.27
C VAL A 133 9.19 -16.81 -4.51
N GLU A 134 9.73 -16.28 -5.60
CA GLU A 134 10.03 -17.06 -6.81
C GLU A 134 11.05 -18.17 -6.53
N GLU A 135 12.11 -17.88 -5.76
CA GLU A 135 13.08 -18.89 -5.31
C GLU A 135 12.40 -19.98 -4.48
N HIS A 136 11.58 -19.59 -3.51
CA HIS A 136 10.84 -20.53 -2.67
C HIS A 136 9.92 -21.43 -3.50
N LEU A 137 9.15 -20.85 -4.42
CA LEU A 137 8.24 -21.60 -5.29
C LEU A 137 8.98 -22.58 -6.23
N ASN A 138 10.21 -22.27 -6.62
CA ASN A 138 11.04 -23.22 -7.37
C ASN A 138 11.41 -24.45 -6.54
N PHE A 139 11.70 -24.28 -5.25
CA PHE A 139 11.92 -25.41 -4.34
C PHE A 139 10.63 -26.17 -4.10
N VAL A 140 9.51 -25.48 -3.86
CA VAL A 140 8.19 -26.12 -3.68
C VAL A 140 7.88 -27.05 -4.85
N ARG A 141 8.02 -26.57 -6.10
CA ARG A 141 7.81 -27.39 -7.31
C ARG A 141 8.70 -28.64 -7.33
N GLN A 142 9.98 -28.50 -6.97
CA GLN A 142 10.91 -29.64 -6.94
C GLN A 142 10.57 -30.66 -5.86
N PHE A 143 10.21 -30.21 -4.65
CA PHE A 143 9.94 -31.07 -3.51
C PHE A 143 8.54 -31.70 -3.55
N ASP A 144 7.55 -31.03 -4.15
CA ASP A 144 6.24 -31.59 -4.47
C ASP A 144 6.35 -32.83 -5.38
N LEU A 145 7.21 -32.78 -6.42
CA LEU A 145 7.48 -33.93 -7.30
C LEU A 145 8.10 -35.12 -6.55
N LEU A 146 8.75 -34.87 -5.41
CA LEU A 146 9.33 -35.89 -4.54
C LEU A 146 8.35 -36.35 -3.44
N GLY A 147 7.17 -35.73 -3.34
CA GLY A 147 6.20 -35.97 -2.28
C GLY A 147 6.74 -35.65 -0.89
N ARG A 148 7.57 -34.61 -0.76
CA ARG A 148 8.24 -34.22 0.50
C ARG A 148 8.13 -32.71 0.73
N PRO A 149 8.17 -32.23 1.97
CA PRO A 149 8.24 -30.80 2.25
C PRO A 149 9.59 -30.20 1.86
N VAL A 150 9.61 -28.89 1.61
CA VAL A 150 10.84 -28.12 1.40
C VAL A 150 11.65 -28.11 2.71
N PRO A 151 12.93 -28.53 2.69
CA PRO A 151 13.82 -28.42 3.84
C PRO A 151 13.94 -26.97 4.32
N GLU A 152 13.88 -26.75 5.63
CA GLU A 152 13.89 -25.42 6.27
C GLU A 152 15.01 -24.49 5.76
N HIS A 153 16.23 -25.02 5.60
CA HIS A 153 17.40 -24.25 5.16
C HIS A 153 17.33 -23.76 3.70
N LEU A 154 16.36 -24.24 2.92
CA LEU A 154 16.08 -23.79 1.55
C LEU A 154 14.93 -22.77 1.49
N ILE A 155 14.23 -22.54 2.60
CA ILE A 155 13.20 -21.51 2.69
C ILE A 155 13.89 -20.17 3.00
N PRO A 156 13.60 -19.07 2.29
CA PRO A 156 14.13 -17.76 2.66
C PRO A 156 13.74 -17.34 4.09
N ALA A 157 14.64 -16.67 4.81
CA ALA A 157 14.40 -16.25 6.19
C ALA A 157 13.21 -15.28 6.31
N SER A 158 13.03 -14.39 5.34
CA SER A 158 11.90 -13.47 5.27
C SER A 158 10.54 -14.19 5.18
N ILE A 159 10.47 -15.30 4.43
CA ILE A 159 9.31 -16.17 4.31
C ILE A 159 9.06 -16.91 5.63
N ARG A 160 10.11 -17.47 6.26
CA ARG A 160 9.98 -18.10 7.58
C ARG A 160 9.58 -17.12 8.69
N ALA A 161 10.02 -15.86 8.61
CA ALA A 161 9.72 -14.81 9.58
C ALA A 161 8.32 -14.19 9.40
N TRP A 162 7.62 -14.48 8.30
CA TRP A 162 6.33 -13.85 7.99
C TRP A 162 5.27 -14.16 9.06
N PRO A 163 4.50 -13.18 9.53
CA PRO A 163 3.49 -13.37 10.58
C PRO A 163 2.21 -14.06 10.05
N GLY A 164 2.32 -15.09 9.22
CA GLY A 164 1.17 -15.87 8.77
C GLY A 164 0.57 -16.70 9.91
N ASN A 165 -0.76 -16.90 9.91
CA ASN A 165 -1.44 -17.59 11.01
C ASN A 165 -0.81 -18.94 11.34
N GLY A 166 -0.46 -19.18 12.60
CA GLY A 166 0.09 -20.46 13.03
C GLY A 166 1.47 -20.81 12.46
N ASN A 167 2.21 -19.82 11.93
CA ASN A 167 3.55 -20.04 11.39
C ASN A 167 4.49 -20.63 12.45
N PHE A 168 4.90 -21.89 12.24
CA PHE A 168 5.79 -22.63 13.12
C PHE A 168 7.18 -21.98 13.27
N TYR A 169 7.69 -21.33 12.22
CA TYR A 169 9.03 -20.72 12.22
C TYR A 169 9.06 -19.32 12.83
N PHE A 170 7.91 -18.69 13.05
CA PHE A 170 7.84 -17.27 13.40
C PHE A 170 8.64 -16.94 14.66
N GLU A 171 8.44 -17.69 15.75
CA GLU A 171 9.08 -17.43 17.03
C GLU A 171 10.59 -17.64 16.97
N THR A 172 11.05 -18.67 16.26
CA THR A 172 12.47 -18.94 16.07
C THR A 172 13.17 -17.87 15.24
N GLU A 173 12.49 -17.30 14.24
CA GLU A 173 13.05 -16.25 13.38
C GLU A 173 12.97 -14.86 14.01
N ASN A 174 11.89 -14.55 14.73
CA ASN A 174 11.62 -13.21 15.24
C ASN A 174 11.97 -13.01 16.71
N GLY A 175 12.12 -14.09 17.48
CA GLY A 175 12.48 -14.07 18.90
C GLY A 175 11.33 -13.81 19.87
N PHE A 176 10.07 -13.91 19.44
CA PHE A 176 8.88 -13.74 20.27
C PHE A 176 7.68 -14.51 19.67
N PRO A 177 6.67 -14.89 20.48
CA PRO A 177 5.56 -15.70 20.00
C PRO A 177 4.64 -14.94 19.03
N LEU A 178 4.05 -15.67 18.07
CA LEU A 178 3.02 -15.11 17.19
C LEU A 178 1.68 -15.00 17.94
N GLU A 179 1.33 -13.79 18.36
CA GLU A 179 0.09 -13.49 19.08
C GLU A 179 -0.95 -12.81 18.19
N GLY A 180 -2.22 -12.74 18.62
CA GLY A 180 -3.21 -11.84 18.03
C GLY A 180 -4.14 -12.40 16.95
N GLY A 181 -3.72 -13.46 16.23
CA GLY A 181 -4.51 -14.31 15.33
C GLY A 181 -5.54 -13.62 14.42
N SER A 182 -5.27 -13.57 13.10
CA SER A 182 -6.16 -13.19 11.96
C SER A 182 -5.33 -12.57 10.81
N PHE A 183 -4.06 -12.96 10.67
CA PHE A 183 -3.18 -12.48 9.61
C PHE A 183 -3.54 -13.16 8.29
N THR A 184 -3.71 -12.42 7.19
CA THR A 184 -4.20 -13.01 5.93
C THR A 184 -3.41 -12.63 4.69
N PHE A 185 -2.30 -11.90 4.82
CA PHE A 185 -1.49 -11.52 3.66
C PHE A 185 -0.53 -12.65 3.25
N PHE A 186 -1.10 -13.83 2.97
CA PHE A 186 -0.36 -14.99 2.47
C PHE A 186 -1.27 -15.87 1.61
N PHE A 187 -0.68 -16.44 0.56
CA PHE A 187 -1.29 -17.52 -0.20
C PHE A 187 -1.25 -18.80 0.62
N ASP A 188 -2.42 -19.35 0.90
CA ASP A 188 -2.61 -20.65 1.53
C ASP A 188 -2.91 -21.70 0.46
N LYS A 189 -1.93 -22.55 0.17
CA LYS A 189 -2.01 -23.54 -0.91
C LYS A 189 -3.04 -24.62 -0.63
N ASN A 190 -3.20 -25.02 0.62
CA ASN A 190 -4.07 -26.14 1.01
C ASN A 190 -5.41 -25.68 1.63
N GLN A 191 -5.59 -24.38 1.82
CA GLN A 191 -6.79 -23.70 2.32
C GLN A 191 -7.17 -24.12 3.76
N ASN A 192 -6.19 -24.47 4.60
CA ASN A 192 -6.42 -24.85 5.99
C ASN A 192 -6.38 -23.65 6.98
N GLY A 193 -6.02 -22.46 6.51
CA GLY A 193 -5.91 -21.22 7.28
C GLY A 193 -4.61 -21.08 8.09
N ILE A 194 -3.65 -21.99 7.93
CA ILE A 194 -2.37 -22.03 8.62
C ILE A 194 -1.27 -21.74 7.59
N TYR A 195 -0.30 -20.91 7.97
CA TYR A 195 0.83 -20.56 7.12
C TYR A 195 1.96 -21.59 7.26
N GLU A 196 2.10 -22.44 6.25
CA GLU A 196 3.03 -23.56 6.20
C GLU A 196 3.97 -23.46 4.99
N PRO A 197 5.04 -22.65 5.07
CA PRO A 197 5.90 -22.42 3.90
C PRO A 197 6.62 -23.70 3.44
N GLN A 198 6.89 -24.66 4.32
CA GLN A 198 7.47 -25.96 3.93
C GLN A 198 6.60 -26.77 2.97
N THR A 199 5.29 -26.47 2.88
CA THR A 199 4.34 -27.12 1.96
C THR A 199 3.90 -26.22 0.81
N GLY A 200 4.42 -25.00 0.73
CA GLY A 200 4.27 -24.10 -0.41
C GLY A 200 3.39 -22.89 -0.21
N ASP A 201 3.13 -22.51 1.04
CA ASP A 201 2.53 -21.21 1.35
C ASP A 201 3.56 -20.10 1.26
N TYR A 202 3.13 -18.90 0.87
CA TYR A 202 4.04 -17.76 0.73
C TYR A 202 3.33 -16.43 0.95
N PRO A 203 4.06 -15.38 1.35
CA PRO A 203 3.47 -14.06 1.51
C PRO A 203 2.97 -13.53 0.17
N ALA A 204 1.72 -13.08 0.12
CA ALA A 204 1.07 -12.58 -1.09
C ALA A 204 -0.13 -11.70 -0.74
N ILE A 205 -0.59 -10.94 -1.71
CA ILE A 205 -1.78 -10.07 -1.61
C ILE A 205 -2.88 -10.66 -2.48
N GLU A 206 -4.08 -10.83 -1.92
CA GLU A 206 -5.26 -11.18 -2.70
C GLU A 206 -5.71 -9.97 -3.52
N THR A 207 -5.90 -10.16 -4.81
CA THR A 207 -6.32 -9.13 -5.75
C THR A 207 -7.84 -8.99 -5.78
N LYS A 208 -8.35 -7.92 -6.38
CA LYS A 208 -9.80 -7.74 -6.58
C LYS A 208 -10.48 -8.89 -7.34
N MET A 209 -9.71 -9.63 -8.15
CA MET A 209 -10.19 -10.77 -8.92
C MET A 209 -10.19 -12.09 -8.14
N GLY A 210 -9.67 -12.10 -6.91
CA GLY A 210 -9.48 -13.31 -6.10
C GLY A 210 -8.20 -14.10 -6.44
N ASP A 211 -7.37 -13.58 -7.36
CA ASP A 211 -6.05 -14.13 -7.65
C ASP A 211 -5.01 -13.64 -6.61
N TRP A 212 -3.85 -14.29 -6.57
CA TRP A 212 -2.77 -13.96 -5.64
C TRP A 212 -1.62 -13.25 -6.35
N LEU A 213 -1.21 -12.12 -5.79
CA LEU A 213 -0.19 -11.24 -6.34
C LEU A 213 1.00 -11.16 -5.39
N VAL A 214 2.20 -11.26 -5.98
CA VAL A 214 3.46 -10.98 -5.30
C VAL A 214 4.08 -9.75 -5.97
N PRO A 215 3.98 -8.56 -5.33
CA PRO A 215 4.64 -7.35 -5.78
C PRO A 215 6.17 -7.50 -5.76
N ASP A 216 6.88 -6.67 -6.52
CA ASP A 216 8.35 -6.70 -6.56
C ASP A 216 8.96 -6.48 -5.17
N GLU A 217 8.37 -5.60 -4.39
CA GLU A 217 8.59 -5.49 -2.95
C GLU A 217 7.27 -5.16 -2.23
N MET A 218 7.06 -5.80 -1.07
CA MET A 218 5.98 -5.46 -0.15
C MET A 218 6.48 -5.43 1.29
N VAL A 219 5.90 -4.54 2.09
CA VAL A 219 6.23 -4.30 3.49
C VAL A 219 4.95 -4.34 4.30
N TYR A 220 4.88 -5.25 5.26
CA TYR A 220 3.72 -5.48 6.11
C TYR A 220 4.01 -5.11 7.57
N TRP A 221 3.04 -4.48 8.23
CA TRP A 221 3.09 -4.18 9.66
C TRP A 221 1.69 -4.19 10.29
N VAL A 222 1.67 -4.29 11.62
CA VAL A 222 0.46 -4.41 12.43
C VAL A 222 0.54 -3.39 13.56
N PHE A 223 -0.57 -2.71 13.84
CA PHE A 223 -0.68 -1.74 14.93
C PHE A 223 -2.11 -1.65 15.45
N ASN A 224 -2.33 -0.95 16.56
CA ASN A 224 -3.62 -0.87 17.25
C ASN A 224 -3.82 0.49 17.95
N ASP A 225 -5.03 0.77 18.39
CA ASP A 225 -5.39 1.99 19.15
C ASP A 225 -5.65 1.75 20.65
N VAL A 226 -5.18 0.64 21.23
CA VAL A 226 -5.43 0.33 22.66
C VAL A 226 -4.19 0.40 23.54
N GLY A 227 -3.00 0.57 22.96
CA GLY A 227 -1.71 0.54 23.64
C GLY A 227 -1.49 1.60 24.73
N ASN A 228 -2.06 2.80 24.62
CA ASN A 228 -1.99 3.83 25.66
C ASN A 228 -3.14 4.84 25.50
N ILE A 229 -3.16 5.93 26.28
CA ILE A 229 -4.15 7.02 26.13
C ILE A 229 -4.00 7.73 24.78
N HIS A 230 -5.13 8.14 24.19
CA HIS A 230 -5.16 8.93 22.96
C HIS A 230 -4.87 10.39 23.27
N ASN A 231 -3.70 10.89 22.84
CA ASN A 231 -3.28 12.27 23.06
C ASN A 231 -3.36 13.12 21.78
N GLU A 232 -3.58 12.51 20.61
CA GLU A 232 -3.80 13.25 19.37
C GLU A 232 -5.27 13.68 19.28
N SER A 233 -6.20 12.73 19.35
CA SER A 233 -7.65 13.01 19.25
C SER A 233 -8.29 13.44 20.57
N ASN A 234 -7.66 13.16 21.71
CA ASN A 234 -8.24 13.30 23.05
C ASN A 234 -9.59 12.56 23.18
N SER A 235 -9.75 11.42 22.50
CA SER A 235 -10.98 10.64 22.44
C SER A 235 -10.84 9.29 23.15
N ASP A 236 -11.97 8.60 23.32
CA ASP A 236 -11.98 7.21 23.75
C ASP A 236 -11.45 6.29 22.64
N LYS A 237 -10.74 5.24 23.08
CA LYS A 237 -10.25 4.13 22.24
C LYS A 237 -11.40 3.42 21.53
N ILE A 238 -11.16 3.04 20.28
CA ILE A 238 -12.06 2.25 19.45
C ILE A 238 -11.95 0.76 19.80
N GLY A 239 -10.74 0.24 19.99
CA GLY A 239 -10.49 -1.20 20.06
C GLY A 239 -10.27 -1.80 18.67
N ALA A 240 -9.54 -1.07 17.83
CA ALA A 240 -9.25 -1.41 16.46
C ALA A 240 -7.80 -1.90 16.30
N GLU A 241 -7.65 -3.02 15.59
CA GLU A 241 -6.37 -3.55 15.13
C GLU A 241 -6.27 -3.32 13.63
N ILE A 242 -5.11 -2.87 13.16
CA ILE A 242 -4.90 -2.49 11.77
C ILE A 242 -3.76 -3.31 11.20
N HIS A 243 -4.05 -3.96 10.08
CA HIS A 243 -3.09 -4.67 9.27
C HIS A 243 -2.82 -3.83 8.04
N ALA A 244 -1.59 -3.34 7.89
CA ALA A 244 -1.22 -2.44 6.81
C ALA A 244 -0.11 -3.05 5.96
N ILE A 245 -0.25 -2.94 4.64
CA ILE A 245 0.76 -3.36 3.69
C ILE A 245 0.99 -2.26 2.66
N ALA A 246 2.26 -1.95 2.41
CA ALA A 246 2.70 -1.07 1.34
C ALA A 246 3.45 -1.89 0.30
N TYR A 247 3.18 -1.68 -0.99
CA TYR A 247 3.77 -2.46 -2.05
C TYR A 247 3.95 -1.68 -3.35
N ALA A 248 4.87 -2.14 -4.18
CA ALA A 248 5.20 -1.52 -5.45
C ALA A 248 5.65 -2.55 -6.50
N PHE A 249 5.57 -2.15 -7.76
CA PHE A 249 5.95 -2.98 -8.91
C PHE A 249 7.07 -2.31 -9.67
N SER A 250 8.03 -3.09 -10.15
CA SER A 250 9.16 -2.67 -10.97
C SER A 250 8.78 -2.66 -12.46
N GLN A 251 7.81 -1.82 -12.84
CA GLN A 251 7.27 -1.76 -14.21
C GLN A 251 7.47 -0.37 -14.84
N PRO A 252 7.80 -0.29 -16.14
CA PRO A 252 7.83 0.99 -16.85
C PRO A 252 6.46 1.69 -16.89
N GLY A 253 6.48 3.00 -17.18
CA GLY A 253 5.26 3.80 -17.31
C GLY A 253 4.76 4.33 -15.96
N ASN A 254 3.44 4.44 -15.79
CA ASN A 254 2.86 5.10 -14.62
C ASN A 254 3.08 4.33 -13.30
N LEU A 255 3.25 3.01 -13.37
CA LEU A 255 3.64 2.19 -12.22
C LEU A 255 5.07 2.47 -11.73
N ASP A 256 5.92 3.05 -12.57
CA ASP A 256 7.27 3.46 -12.19
C ASP A 256 7.26 4.55 -11.12
N TYR A 257 6.16 5.31 -11.05
CA TYR A 257 5.98 6.44 -10.14
C TYR A 257 4.84 6.23 -9.12
N SER A 258 4.32 5.00 -9.02
CA SER A 258 3.17 4.69 -8.15
C SER A 258 3.54 3.70 -7.05
N GLN A 259 3.00 3.92 -5.86
CA GLN A 259 3.02 2.95 -4.76
C GLN A 259 1.61 2.70 -4.25
N PHE A 260 1.38 1.51 -3.71
CA PHE A 260 0.07 1.07 -3.26
C PHE A 260 0.10 0.77 -1.76
N TYR A 261 -1.03 1.03 -1.11
CA TYR A 261 -1.21 0.84 0.31
C TYR A 261 -2.56 0.20 0.56
N THR A 262 -2.60 -0.86 1.35
CA THR A 262 -3.84 -1.48 1.81
C THR A 262 -3.88 -1.47 3.33
N TYR A 263 -4.93 -0.88 3.88
CA TYR A 263 -5.21 -0.84 5.30
C TYR A 263 -6.44 -1.69 5.56
N ARG A 264 -6.31 -2.68 6.43
CA ARG A 264 -7.44 -3.43 6.96
C ARG A 264 -7.64 -3.09 8.42
N VAL A 265 -8.73 -2.38 8.72
CA VAL A 265 -9.13 -2.01 10.08
C VAL A 265 -10.11 -3.05 10.60
N ILE A 266 -9.71 -3.76 11.64
CA ILE A 266 -10.45 -4.84 12.28
C ILE A 266 -11.02 -4.32 13.60
N ASN A 267 -12.33 -4.44 13.79
CA ASN A 267 -12.95 -4.13 15.08
C ASN A 267 -12.70 -5.30 16.05
N LYS A 268 -11.73 -5.18 16.96
CA LYS A 268 -11.43 -6.18 18.01
C LYS A 268 -12.18 -5.89 19.32
N SER A 269 -13.02 -4.86 19.34
CA SER A 269 -13.89 -4.58 20.48
C SER A 269 -15.06 -5.57 20.53
N THR A 270 -15.77 -5.60 21.67
CA THR A 270 -16.97 -6.45 21.83
C THR A 270 -18.25 -5.79 21.31
N GLU A 271 -18.17 -4.53 20.90
CA GLU A 271 -19.30 -3.74 20.45
C GLU A 271 -19.16 -3.43 18.95
N ARG A 272 -20.29 -3.28 18.25
CA ARG A 272 -20.25 -2.74 16.89
C ARG A 272 -19.94 -1.24 16.91
N LEU A 273 -19.36 -0.75 15.83
CA LEU A 273 -19.17 0.69 15.58
C LEU A 273 -20.11 1.11 14.46
N ASP A 274 -21.02 2.03 14.77
CA ASP A 274 -21.97 2.62 13.83
C ASP A 274 -21.38 3.91 13.22
N ASP A 275 -21.74 4.24 11.98
CA ASP A 275 -21.22 5.41 11.24
C ASP A 275 -19.66 5.46 11.23
N PHE A 276 -19.04 4.30 11.08
CA PHE A 276 -17.59 4.18 11.03
C PHE A 276 -17.04 4.80 9.74
N ARG A 277 -16.01 5.62 9.88
CA ARG A 277 -15.29 6.32 8.81
C ARG A 277 -13.81 5.96 8.84
N PHE A 278 -13.25 5.85 7.65
CA PHE A 278 -11.80 5.78 7.41
C PHE A 278 -11.40 7.05 6.68
N GLY A 279 -10.32 7.71 7.11
CA GLY A 279 -9.76 8.88 6.44
C GLY A 279 -8.25 8.83 6.37
N LEU A 280 -7.71 9.19 5.20
CA LEU A 280 -6.29 9.46 5.03
C LEU A 280 -6.04 10.95 5.17
N TRP A 281 -5.37 11.32 6.25
CA TRP A 281 -4.85 12.66 6.46
C TRP A 281 -3.54 12.83 5.69
N VAL A 282 -3.38 13.97 5.02
CA VAL A 282 -2.16 14.29 4.26
C VAL A 282 -1.71 15.72 4.53
N ASP A 283 -0.42 15.88 4.80
CA ASP A 283 0.30 17.17 4.78
C ASP A 283 1.16 17.22 3.51
N PRO A 284 0.68 17.84 2.41
CA PRO A 284 1.41 17.88 1.15
C PRO A 284 2.36 19.08 1.10
N GLU A 285 3.61 18.88 0.70
CA GLU A 285 4.57 19.96 0.45
C GLU A 285 4.99 19.96 -1.02
N VAL A 286 4.06 20.29 -1.92
CA VAL A 286 4.35 20.46 -3.36
C VAL A 286 4.69 21.92 -3.64
N GLY A 287 5.93 22.20 -4.02
CA GLY A 287 6.47 23.57 -4.05
C GLY A 287 6.95 23.96 -2.66
N CYS A 288 6.31 24.91 -1.99
CA CYS A 288 6.67 25.27 -0.61
C CYS A 288 5.52 24.97 0.35
N HIS A 289 5.86 24.70 1.62
CA HIS A 289 4.90 24.33 2.67
C HIS A 289 3.73 25.33 2.84
N ASN A 290 3.90 26.60 2.49
CA ASN A 290 2.84 27.61 2.57
C ASN A 290 2.13 27.88 1.23
N ARG A 291 2.52 27.21 0.15
CA ARG A 291 2.00 27.44 -1.22
C ARG A 291 1.40 26.19 -1.87
N ASN A 292 1.33 25.09 -1.14
CA ASN A 292 0.65 23.88 -1.58
C ASN A 292 -0.86 24.16 -1.75
N MET A 293 -1.37 23.80 -2.91
CA MET A 293 -2.80 23.75 -3.21
C MET A 293 -3.26 22.30 -3.35
N SER A 294 -4.55 22.09 -3.12
CA SER A 294 -5.15 20.76 -3.18
C SER A 294 -6.57 20.82 -3.73
N GLY A 295 -6.99 19.73 -4.36
CA GLY A 295 -8.37 19.51 -4.75
C GLY A 295 -8.66 18.04 -4.89
N CYS A 296 -9.83 17.70 -5.41
CA CYS A 296 -10.19 16.31 -5.66
C CYS A 296 -10.98 16.14 -6.97
N ASP A 297 -10.95 14.94 -7.53
CA ASP A 297 -11.95 14.46 -8.48
C ASP A 297 -12.86 13.47 -7.75
N SER A 298 -14.09 13.90 -7.47
CA SER A 298 -15.07 13.09 -6.72
C SER A 298 -15.59 11.88 -7.49
N VAL A 299 -15.41 11.83 -8.80
CA VAL A 299 -15.82 10.69 -9.64
C VAL A 299 -14.75 9.59 -9.58
N ARG A 300 -13.48 9.99 -9.62
CA ARG A 300 -12.33 9.07 -9.56
C ARG A 300 -11.89 8.71 -8.15
N SER A 301 -12.42 9.37 -7.13
CA SER A 301 -11.92 9.21 -5.76
C SER A 301 -10.45 9.60 -5.61
N LEU A 302 -10.04 10.64 -6.34
CA LEU A 302 -8.66 11.12 -6.42
C LEU A 302 -8.53 12.45 -5.67
N ALA A 303 -7.63 12.52 -4.69
CA ALA A 303 -7.10 13.79 -4.19
C ALA A 303 -5.87 14.18 -5.01
N PHE A 304 -5.67 15.47 -5.28
CA PHE A 304 -4.50 15.96 -6.00
C PHE A 304 -3.89 17.19 -5.34
N TYR A 305 -2.56 17.32 -5.45
CA TYR A 305 -1.73 18.31 -4.77
C TYR A 305 -0.78 18.96 -5.76
N TYR A 306 -0.70 20.29 -5.75
CA TYR A 306 0.03 21.06 -6.76
C TYR A 306 0.50 22.40 -6.21
N ALA A 307 1.50 23.00 -6.86
CA ALA A 307 1.82 24.41 -6.67
C ALA A 307 0.99 25.27 -7.65
N PRO A 308 0.56 26.48 -7.31
CA PRO A 308 -0.16 27.35 -8.25
C PRO A 308 0.76 27.95 -9.32
N GLU A 309 2.04 28.15 -9.03
CA GLU A 309 2.97 28.86 -9.91
C GLU A 309 4.41 28.47 -9.58
N ILE A 310 5.33 28.81 -10.49
CA ILE A 310 6.77 28.69 -10.25
C ILE A 310 7.25 30.02 -9.67
N ASP A 311 7.52 30.06 -8.37
CA ASP A 311 7.98 31.27 -7.64
C ASP A 311 9.35 31.03 -6.97
N PRO A 312 10.46 31.08 -7.73
CA PRO A 312 11.80 30.82 -7.19
C PRO A 312 12.27 31.91 -6.21
N GLN A 313 11.60 33.07 -6.17
CA GLN A 313 11.98 34.17 -5.27
C GLN A 313 11.46 33.91 -3.85
N ASN A 314 10.22 33.47 -3.72
CA ASN A 314 9.58 33.21 -2.42
C ASN A 314 9.59 31.74 -2.03
N CYS A 315 9.96 30.85 -2.97
CA CYS A 315 10.15 29.43 -2.74
C CYS A 315 11.53 29.00 -3.28
N PRO A 316 12.63 29.35 -2.57
CA PRO A 316 13.99 29.09 -3.01
C PRO A 316 14.40 27.64 -2.75
N ILE A 317 13.63 26.70 -3.29
CA ILE A 317 14.07 25.31 -3.46
C ILE A 317 15.00 25.31 -4.66
N SER A 318 16.13 24.62 -4.58
CA SER A 318 17.05 24.45 -5.71
C SER A 318 16.25 24.05 -6.96
N THR A 319 16.13 25.02 -7.86
CA THR A 319 15.11 25.16 -8.91
C THR A 319 14.83 23.86 -9.68
N PRO A 320 13.67 23.21 -9.48
CA PRO A 320 13.12 22.43 -10.57
C PRO A 320 12.52 23.42 -11.61
N ASP A 321 12.72 23.15 -12.91
CA ASP A 321 12.10 23.97 -13.98
C ASP A 321 10.55 23.87 -13.97
N THR A 322 10.00 22.89 -13.26
CA THR A 322 8.56 22.67 -13.01
C THR A 322 8.34 21.99 -11.64
N PHE A 323 7.26 22.31 -10.95
CA PHE A 323 6.81 21.50 -9.80
C PHE A 323 5.89 20.36 -10.30
N PRO A 324 5.91 19.16 -9.68
CA PRO A 324 5.02 18.08 -10.07
C PRO A 324 3.61 18.30 -9.51
N MET A 325 2.67 17.46 -9.95
CA MET A 325 1.39 17.26 -9.32
C MET A 325 1.36 15.84 -8.78
N LEU A 326 1.00 15.71 -7.51
CA LEU A 326 0.89 14.43 -6.82
C LEU A 326 -0.58 14.07 -6.64
N GLY A 327 -0.88 12.78 -6.66
CA GLY A 327 -2.23 12.26 -6.45
C GLY A 327 -2.29 11.20 -5.37
N VAL A 328 -3.43 11.10 -4.68
CA VAL A 328 -3.81 9.94 -3.88
C VAL A 328 -5.16 9.44 -4.36
N ASP A 329 -5.16 8.25 -4.94
CA ASP A 329 -6.32 7.61 -5.55
C ASP A 329 -6.83 6.50 -4.64
N PHE A 330 -8.04 6.65 -4.07
CA PHE A 330 -8.67 5.56 -3.32
C PHE A 330 -9.26 4.58 -4.33
N LEU A 331 -8.59 3.43 -4.50
CA LEU A 331 -8.90 2.47 -5.55
C LEU A 331 -10.09 1.57 -5.21
N ASP A 332 -10.24 1.22 -3.93
CA ASP A 332 -11.25 0.27 -3.50
C ASP A 332 -11.52 0.32 -1.99
N VAL A 333 -12.77 0.02 -1.64
CA VAL A 333 -13.22 -0.14 -0.26
C VAL A 333 -14.09 -1.38 -0.17
N SER A 334 -13.75 -2.29 0.74
CA SER A 334 -14.53 -3.48 1.02
C SER A 334 -14.77 -3.65 2.52
N VAL A 335 -15.90 -4.29 2.86
CA VAL A 335 -16.27 -4.60 4.24
C VAL A 335 -16.54 -6.09 4.33
N SER A 336 -15.90 -6.75 5.28
CA SER A 336 -16.04 -8.20 5.47
C SER A 336 -17.50 -8.60 5.70
N GLY A 337 -17.97 -9.60 4.94
CA GLY A 337 -19.35 -10.08 5.01
C GLY A 337 -20.40 -9.15 4.38
N SER A 338 -19.99 -8.04 3.77
CA SER A 338 -20.89 -7.12 3.08
C SER A 338 -20.88 -7.36 1.57
N PRO A 339 -22.03 -7.58 0.92
CA PRO A 339 -22.11 -7.66 -0.54
C PRO A 339 -22.15 -6.29 -1.23
N TYR A 340 -22.25 -5.20 -0.45
CA TYR A 340 -22.37 -3.84 -0.99
C TYR A 340 -21.03 -3.31 -1.52
N SER A 341 -21.11 -2.55 -2.62
CA SER A 341 -20.01 -1.70 -3.08
C SER A 341 -20.05 -0.38 -2.33
N TYR A 342 -18.90 0.06 -1.85
CA TYR A 342 -18.71 1.33 -1.16
C TYR A 342 -17.99 2.31 -2.09
N ARG A 343 -18.33 3.59 -2.03
CA ARG A 343 -17.59 4.60 -2.77
C ARG A 343 -16.21 4.76 -2.13
N PRO A 344 -15.13 4.72 -2.92
CA PRO A 344 -13.81 4.87 -2.33
C PRO A 344 -13.59 6.25 -1.70
N MET A 345 -14.16 7.34 -2.22
CA MET A 345 -14.17 8.64 -1.56
C MET A 345 -15.59 9.19 -1.42
N GLU A 346 -15.97 9.52 -0.19
CA GLU A 346 -17.27 10.12 0.16
C GLU A 346 -17.13 11.57 0.60
N THR A 347 -15.95 11.93 1.14
CA THR A 347 -15.64 13.30 1.52
C THR A 347 -14.17 13.62 1.21
N PHE A 348 -13.94 14.89 0.87
CA PHE A 348 -12.61 15.46 0.78
C PHE A 348 -12.63 16.82 1.48
N GLY A 349 -12.06 16.87 2.68
CA GLY A 349 -11.96 18.06 3.51
C GLY A 349 -10.56 18.66 3.51
N TYR A 350 -10.47 19.89 4.00
CA TYR A 350 -9.18 20.54 4.23
C TYR A 350 -9.23 21.40 5.49
N TYR A 351 -8.05 21.66 6.04
CA TYR A 351 -7.84 22.67 7.08
C TYR A 351 -6.44 23.28 6.95
N GLN A 352 -6.22 24.35 7.69
CA GLN A 352 -5.02 25.18 7.62
C GLN A 352 -4.36 25.26 8.98
N SER A 353 -3.04 25.32 8.99
CA SER A 353 -2.29 25.54 10.23
C SER A 353 -2.70 26.87 10.86
N ALA A 354 -3.13 26.84 12.12
CA ALA A 354 -3.39 28.07 12.88
C ALA A 354 -2.12 28.93 13.06
N ALA A 355 -0.92 28.35 12.87
CA ALA A 355 0.36 29.03 13.06
C ALA A 355 0.73 29.96 11.90
N ILE A 356 0.13 29.80 10.71
CA ILE A 356 0.51 30.53 9.50
C ILE A 356 -0.68 31.34 8.98
N GLY A 357 -0.51 32.67 8.94
CA GLY A 357 -1.34 33.58 8.15
C GLY A 357 -2.77 33.86 8.64
N ASN A 358 -3.13 33.43 9.85
CA ASN A 358 -4.43 33.73 10.50
C ASN A 358 -5.67 33.20 9.74
N PRO A 359 -5.75 31.89 9.45
CA PRO A 359 -6.95 31.28 8.87
C PRO A 359 -8.16 31.45 9.79
N ARG A 360 -9.37 31.30 9.22
CA ARG A 360 -10.60 31.32 10.01
C ARG A 360 -10.56 30.19 11.06
N PRO A 361 -10.93 30.43 12.33
CA PRO A 361 -10.82 29.40 13.38
C PRO A 361 -11.54 28.08 13.04
N ALA A 362 -12.69 28.13 12.37
CA ALA A 362 -13.44 26.95 11.96
C ALA A 362 -12.76 26.10 10.85
N THR A 363 -11.63 26.54 10.30
CA THR A 363 -10.86 25.84 9.26
C THR A 363 -9.44 25.53 9.71
N THR A 364 -9.22 25.41 11.02
CA THR A 364 -7.91 25.15 11.63
C THR A 364 -7.80 23.74 12.19
N ASP A 365 -6.62 23.38 12.69
CA ASP A 365 -6.30 22.08 13.29
C ASP A 365 -7.35 21.64 14.32
N PRO A 366 -7.84 20.39 14.26
CA PRO A 366 -8.76 19.85 15.27
C PRO A 366 -8.03 19.63 16.60
N GLN A 367 -8.78 19.66 17.70
CA GLN A 367 -8.29 19.54 19.07
C GLN A 367 -9.10 18.53 19.90
N THR A 368 -10.29 18.14 19.42
CA THR A 368 -11.20 17.21 20.11
C THR A 368 -11.72 16.16 19.15
N GLY A 369 -12.09 14.98 19.65
CA GLY A 369 -12.62 13.90 18.82
C GLY A 369 -13.77 14.32 17.89
N LEU A 370 -14.68 15.20 18.33
CA LEU A 370 -15.75 15.71 17.48
C LEU A 370 -15.21 16.54 16.30
N GLU A 371 -14.18 17.35 16.52
CA GLU A 371 -13.57 18.16 15.47
C GLU A 371 -12.83 17.29 14.45
N PHE A 372 -12.15 16.23 14.88
CA PHE A 372 -11.58 15.22 13.98
C PHE A 372 -12.69 14.52 13.17
N TYR A 373 -13.78 14.13 13.83
CA TYR A 373 -14.89 13.45 13.17
C TYR A 373 -15.60 14.33 12.14
N ASN A 374 -15.80 15.62 12.45
CA ASN A 374 -16.38 16.60 11.53
C ASN A 374 -15.65 16.60 10.18
N TYR A 375 -14.31 16.58 10.23
CA TYR A 375 -13.47 16.51 9.03
C TYR A 375 -13.66 15.20 8.26
N LEU A 376 -13.79 14.05 8.93
CA LEU A 376 -14.08 12.74 8.29
C LEU A 376 -15.41 12.72 7.54
N ILE A 377 -16.38 13.54 7.96
CA ILE A 377 -17.72 13.60 7.35
C ILE A 377 -17.93 14.84 6.46
N GLY A 378 -16.85 15.49 6.03
CA GLY A 378 -16.92 16.59 5.07
C GLY A 378 -17.46 17.90 5.65
N LEU A 379 -17.36 18.07 6.97
CA LEU A 379 -17.63 19.33 7.66
C LEU A 379 -16.30 20.02 8.01
N ASN A 380 -16.36 21.33 8.24
CA ASN A 380 -15.24 22.05 8.83
C ASN A 380 -15.13 21.77 10.34
N ARG A 381 -14.06 22.23 10.99
CA ARG A 381 -13.82 22.03 12.42
C ARG A 381 -15.05 22.33 13.28
N GLY A 382 -15.76 23.42 12.96
CA GLY A 382 -16.95 23.88 13.67
C GLY A 382 -18.25 23.11 13.37
N GLY A 383 -18.21 22.06 12.56
CA GLY A 383 -19.37 21.24 12.20
C GLY A 383 -20.26 21.83 11.11
N ASN A 384 -19.78 22.85 10.38
CA ASN A 384 -20.54 23.41 9.25
C ASN A 384 -20.11 22.74 7.94
N PRO A 385 -21.03 22.54 6.98
CA PRO A 385 -20.69 22.03 5.66
C PRO A 385 -19.67 22.94 4.94
N LEU A 386 -18.91 22.35 4.01
CA LEU A 386 -18.12 23.16 3.08
C LEU A 386 -19.08 23.90 2.15
N ASP A 387 -18.83 25.17 1.92
CA ASP A 387 -19.68 26.04 1.11
C ASP A 387 -18.84 26.80 0.08
N ASN A 388 -19.20 26.65 -1.19
CA ASN A 388 -18.72 27.48 -2.27
C ASN A 388 -19.82 28.47 -2.69
N ASN A 389 -19.84 29.65 -2.08
CA ASN A 389 -20.73 30.75 -2.45
C ASN A 389 -22.23 30.34 -2.50
N GLY A 390 -22.69 29.58 -1.51
CA GLY A 390 -24.06 29.05 -1.42
C GLY A 390 -24.25 27.64 -1.99
N LYS A 391 -23.20 27.01 -2.51
CA LYS A 391 -23.19 25.61 -2.95
C LYS A 391 -22.52 24.74 -1.89
N VAL A 392 -23.34 24.06 -1.10
CA VAL A 392 -22.88 23.06 -0.11
C VAL A 392 -22.26 21.85 -0.82
N SER A 393 -21.14 21.37 -0.31
CA SER A 393 -20.42 20.19 -0.80
C SER A 393 -19.74 19.44 0.35
N THR A 394 -19.50 18.14 0.18
CA THR A 394 -18.59 17.34 1.02
C THR A 394 -17.21 17.17 0.38
N PHE A 395 -17.02 17.72 -0.82
CA PHE A 395 -15.79 17.68 -1.60
C PHE A 395 -15.27 19.10 -1.78
N ALA A 396 -14.15 19.42 -1.16
CA ALA A 396 -13.47 20.69 -1.33
C ALA A 396 -12.78 20.75 -2.71
N PHE A 397 -12.95 21.86 -3.43
CA PHE A 397 -12.23 22.16 -4.67
C PHE A 397 -12.28 21.03 -5.73
N PRO A 398 -13.48 20.59 -6.16
CA PRO A 398 -13.63 19.45 -7.06
C PRO A 398 -13.29 19.74 -8.53
N SER A 399 -12.97 21.00 -8.89
CA SER A 399 -12.69 21.39 -10.27
C SER A 399 -11.18 21.39 -10.56
N SER A 400 -10.82 21.16 -11.82
CA SER A 400 -9.43 21.28 -12.28
C SER A 400 -8.86 22.68 -11.94
N PRO A 401 -7.58 22.79 -11.55
CA PRO A 401 -6.98 24.08 -11.20
C PRO A 401 -6.99 25.11 -12.32
N ASP A 402 -6.99 24.69 -13.60
CA ASP A 402 -7.01 25.56 -14.78
C ASP A 402 -8.43 26.00 -15.21
N CYS A 403 -9.48 25.51 -14.54
CA CYS A 403 -10.83 26.00 -14.82
C CYS A 403 -11.04 27.39 -14.19
N MET A 404 -11.17 28.41 -15.04
CA MET A 404 -11.24 29.82 -14.62
C MET A 404 -12.65 30.43 -14.68
N ASP A 405 -13.71 29.63 -14.81
CA ASP A 405 -15.10 30.10 -14.77
C ASP A 405 -15.68 29.98 -13.35
N PRO A 406 -15.84 31.09 -12.58
CA PRO A 406 -16.33 31.04 -11.20
C PRO A 406 -17.81 30.64 -11.09
N THR A 407 -18.56 30.59 -12.21
CA THR A 407 -19.96 30.17 -12.19
C THR A 407 -20.12 28.65 -12.16
N THR A 408 -19.14 27.94 -12.74
CA THR A 408 -19.17 26.49 -12.93
C THR A 408 -18.07 25.76 -12.16
N CYS A 409 -16.98 26.44 -11.81
CA CYS A 409 -15.81 25.83 -11.20
C CYS A 409 -15.54 26.29 -9.77
N TRP A 410 -14.95 25.37 -9.00
CA TRP A 410 -14.46 25.60 -7.66
C TRP A 410 -13.10 24.96 -7.49
N ASN A 411 -12.06 25.79 -7.40
CA ASN A 411 -10.69 25.37 -7.17
C ASN A 411 -9.95 26.47 -6.38
N MET A 412 -8.81 26.13 -5.79
CA MET A 412 -8.05 27.07 -4.95
C MET A 412 -7.43 28.24 -5.75
N CYS A 413 -7.24 28.07 -7.06
CA CYS A 413 -6.75 29.13 -7.94
C CYS A 413 -7.78 30.24 -8.12
N LEU A 414 -9.04 29.88 -8.38
CA LEU A 414 -10.18 30.80 -8.48
C LEU A 414 -10.47 31.50 -7.16
N ASP A 415 -10.47 30.76 -6.05
CA ASP A 415 -10.75 31.29 -4.72
C ASP A 415 -9.66 32.26 -4.23
N SER A 416 -8.56 32.43 -4.99
CA SER A 416 -7.43 33.30 -4.66
C SER A 416 -6.94 33.07 -3.23
N MET A 417 -6.92 31.80 -2.81
CA MET A 417 -6.59 31.44 -1.44
C MET A 417 -5.17 31.93 -1.11
N THR A 418 -5.04 32.67 -0.01
CA THR A 418 -3.74 33.14 0.49
C THR A 418 -2.83 31.98 0.87
N TYR A 419 -1.52 32.19 0.80
CA TYR A 419 -0.50 31.19 1.11
C TYR A 419 -0.56 30.78 2.59
N PHE A 420 -1.13 29.60 2.84
CA PHE A 420 -1.18 28.94 4.13
C PHE A 420 -0.68 27.52 3.99
N ASP A 421 -0.23 26.99 5.11
CA ASP A 421 0.13 25.60 5.22
C ASP A 421 -1.13 24.76 5.44
N ARG A 422 -1.41 23.85 4.50
CA ARG A 422 -2.70 23.13 4.39
C ARG A 422 -2.55 21.63 4.61
N ARG A 423 -3.58 21.04 5.20
CA ARG A 423 -3.76 19.59 5.28
C ARG A 423 -5.10 19.19 4.71
N THR A 424 -5.16 17.96 4.23
CA THR A 424 -6.38 17.38 3.65
C THR A 424 -6.77 16.12 4.41
N ILE A 425 -8.04 15.78 4.28
CA ILE A 425 -8.60 14.50 4.73
C ILE A 425 -9.40 13.93 3.57
N GLN A 426 -9.00 12.76 3.09
CA GLN A 426 -9.75 12.00 2.09
C GLN A 426 -10.41 10.82 2.79
N ALA A 427 -11.74 10.77 2.84
CA ALA A 427 -12.45 9.80 3.69
C ALA A 427 -13.59 9.07 2.98
N THR A 428 -13.89 7.89 3.53
CA THR A 428 -14.92 6.95 3.09
C THR A 428 -15.74 6.44 4.28
N GLY A 429 -16.79 5.66 4.00
CA GLY A 429 -17.87 5.29 4.90
C GLY A 429 -19.11 6.19 4.68
N PRO A 430 -20.21 5.98 5.41
CA PRO A 430 -20.27 5.23 6.66
C PRO A 430 -20.39 3.72 6.44
N VAL A 431 -19.89 2.97 7.42
CA VAL A 431 -20.18 1.54 7.54
C VAL A 431 -20.54 1.22 9.00
N THR A 432 -21.34 0.19 9.21
CA THR A 432 -21.44 -0.42 10.55
C THR A 432 -20.42 -1.56 10.62
N LEU A 433 -19.41 -1.40 11.47
CA LEU A 433 -18.33 -2.37 11.63
C LEU A 433 -18.61 -3.28 12.83
N GLN A 434 -18.94 -4.54 12.57
CA GLN A 434 -19.28 -5.53 13.60
C GLN A 434 -18.02 -6.03 14.33
N PRO A 435 -18.13 -6.56 15.56
CA PRO A 435 -17.03 -7.24 16.24
C PRO A 435 -16.40 -8.34 15.37
N ASN A 436 -15.07 -8.35 15.31
CA ASN A 436 -14.22 -9.24 14.52
C ASN A 436 -14.46 -9.20 13.00
N THR A 437 -15.16 -8.19 12.48
CA THR A 437 -15.17 -7.89 11.04
C THR A 437 -14.22 -6.74 10.73
N TYR A 438 -13.97 -6.53 9.44
CA TYR A 438 -13.03 -5.50 9.00
C TYR A 438 -13.57 -4.65 7.86
N MET A 439 -13.05 -3.42 7.79
CA MET A 439 -13.09 -2.55 6.62
C MET A 439 -11.68 -2.56 6.01
N GLN A 440 -11.59 -2.74 4.70
CA GLN A 440 -10.33 -2.67 3.95
C GLN A 440 -10.39 -1.54 2.94
N VAL A 441 -9.36 -0.68 2.95
CA VAL A 441 -9.21 0.44 2.02
C VAL A 441 -7.87 0.27 1.30
N THR A 442 -7.90 0.31 -0.02
CA THR A 442 -6.69 0.32 -0.85
C THR A 442 -6.59 1.64 -1.60
N PHE A 443 -5.42 2.27 -1.56
CA PHE A 443 -5.13 3.49 -2.31
C PHE A 443 -3.76 3.45 -2.98
N ALA A 444 -3.57 4.29 -4.00
CA ALA A 444 -2.31 4.48 -4.68
C ALA A 444 -1.85 5.94 -4.66
N THR A 445 -0.54 6.15 -4.61
CA THR A 445 0.06 7.46 -4.86
C THR A 445 0.42 7.60 -6.33
N LEU A 446 0.15 8.78 -6.90
CA LEU A 446 0.34 9.09 -8.32
C LEU A 446 1.22 10.33 -8.50
N TYR A 447 1.84 10.47 -9.67
CA TYR A 447 2.76 11.56 -10.00
C TYR A 447 2.65 11.97 -11.46
N THR A 448 2.76 13.27 -11.75
CA THR A 448 3.03 13.80 -13.09
C THR A 448 3.83 15.11 -13.01
N ASP A 449 4.70 15.36 -13.97
CA ASP A 449 5.41 16.63 -14.17
C ASP A 449 5.10 17.29 -15.53
N ASP A 450 4.18 16.71 -16.30
CA ASP A 450 3.69 17.27 -17.57
C ASP A 450 2.62 18.33 -17.30
N LEU A 451 3.08 19.50 -16.85
CA LEU A 451 2.23 20.57 -16.33
C LEU A 451 2.58 21.92 -16.94
N THR A 452 1.54 22.72 -17.21
CA THR A 452 1.67 24.10 -17.68
C THR A 452 1.24 25.06 -16.57
N TYR A 453 2.15 25.95 -16.17
CA TYR A 453 1.92 26.95 -15.12
C TYR A 453 1.55 28.33 -15.70
N PRO A 454 0.82 29.18 -14.94
CA PRO A 454 0.27 28.96 -13.59
C PRO A 454 -1.03 28.14 -13.60
N CYS A 455 -1.45 27.68 -12.41
CA CYS A 455 -2.66 26.91 -12.16
C CYS A 455 -2.78 25.68 -13.07
N PRO A 456 -1.85 24.71 -12.93
CA PRO A 456 -1.74 23.62 -13.87
C PRO A 456 -2.97 22.72 -13.87
N GLY A 457 -3.52 22.47 -15.06
CA GLY A 457 -4.63 21.53 -15.25
C GLY A 457 -4.25 20.12 -14.81
N ASN A 458 -5.23 19.34 -14.33
CA ASN A 458 -4.98 18.02 -13.74
C ASN A 458 -5.21 16.84 -14.70
N GLN A 459 -5.50 17.09 -15.99
CA GLN A 459 -5.90 16.05 -16.94
C GLN A 459 -4.88 14.91 -17.08
N ALA A 460 -3.57 15.21 -17.04
CA ALA A 460 -2.53 14.19 -17.08
C ALA A 460 -2.64 13.23 -15.89
N LEU A 461 -2.85 13.75 -14.68
CA LEU A 461 -3.06 12.96 -13.47
C LEU A 461 -4.36 12.15 -13.53
N LEU A 462 -5.45 12.72 -14.08
CA LEU A 462 -6.71 11.98 -14.25
C LEU A 462 -6.55 10.77 -15.16
N ASN A 463 -5.78 10.89 -16.25
CA ASN A 463 -5.50 9.77 -17.15
C ASN A 463 -4.67 8.67 -16.44
N ILE A 464 -3.72 9.07 -15.59
CA ILE A 464 -2.90 8.15 -14.80
C ILE A 464 -3.78 7.41 -13.78
N SER A 465 -4.67 8.12 -13.08
CA SER A 465 -5.66 7.53 -12.17
C SER A 465 -6.53 6.50 -12.89
N ASP A 466 -7.07 6.83 -14.07
CA ASP A 466 -7.87 5.89 -14.87
C ASP A 466 -7.06 4.63 -15.26
N GLU A 467 -5.78 4.76 -15.61
CA GLU A 467 -4.92 3.61 -15.92
C GLU A 467 -4.66 2.72 -14.69
N VAL A 468 -4.26 3.32 -13.58
CA VAL A 468 -3.96 2.60 -12.33
C VAL A 468 -5.20 1.93 -11.76
N GLN A 469 -6.34 2.62 -11.76
CA GLN A 469 -7.63 2.06 -11.35
C GLN A 469 -8.05 0.88 -12.24
N ASN A 470 -7.85 0.98 -13.57
CA ASN A 470 -8.14 -0.13 -14.49
C ASN A 470 -7.21 -1.33 -14.30
N LEU A 471 -5.94 -1.10 -13.96
CA LEU A 471 -5.01 -2.18 -13.63
C LEU A 471 -5.41 -2.88 -12.32
N TYR A 472 -5.72 -2.10 -11.28
CA TYR A 472 -6.20 -2.63 -10.00
C TYR A 472 -7.49 -3.44 -10.18
N ASN A 473 -8.44 -2.91 -10.95
CA ASN A 473 -9.73 -3.56 -11.20
C ASN A 473 -9.59 -4.89 -11.96
N ARG A 474 -8.52 -5.06 -12.74
CA ARG A 474 -8.18 -6.33 -13.40
C ARG A 474 -7.25 -7.21 -12.56
N GLY A 475 -7.14 -6.94 -11.26
CA GLY A 475 -6.31 -7.72 -10.34
C GLY A 475 -4.83 -7.74 -10.73
N PHE A 476 -4.33 -6.70 -11.39
CA PHE A 476 -2.96 -6.66 -11.91
C PHE A 476 -2.63 -7.89 -12.79
N GLU A 477 -3.59 -8.42 -13.57
CA GLU A 477 -3.45 -9.67 -14.35
C GLU A 477 -2.12 -9.76 -15.13
N SER A 478 -1.66 -8.66 -15.71
CA SER A 478 -0.40 -8.59 -16.47
C SER A 478 0.87 -8.76 -15.62
N LEU A 479 0.77 -8.59 -14.31
CA LEU A 479 1.87 -8.63 -13.33
C LEU A 479 1.83 -9.85 -12.42
N LEU A 480 0.72 -10.59 -12.45
CA LEU A 480 0.61 -11.86 -11.75
C LEU A 480 1.81 -12.72 -12.10
N LEU A 481 2.29 -13.48 -11.12
CA LEU A 481 3.27 -14.53 -11.37
C LEU A 481 2.65 -15.45 -12.40
N SER A 482 3.05 -15.29 -13.67
CA SER A 482 2.54 -16.13 -14.71
C SER A 482 2.94 -17.55 -14.32
N ASP A 483 1.98 -18.46 -14.24
CA ASP A 483 2.26 -19.90 -14.28
C ASP A 483 3.05 -20.33 -15.54
N LYS A 484 3.38 -19.38 -16.43
CA LYS A 484 4.26 -19.52 -17.58
C LYS A 484 5.73 -19.20 -17.25
N ASN A 485 6.21 -19.80 -16.17
CA ASN A 485 7.54 -20.40 -16.01
C ASN A 485 8.69 -19.86 -16.92
N PRO A 486 9.23 -18.65 -16.69
CA PRO A 486 10.33 -18.10 -17.50
C PRO A 486 11.66 -18.87 -17.35
N ILE A 487 11.82 -19.69 -16.31
CA ILE A 487 13.07 -20.42 -15.99
C ILE A 487 13.41 -21.46 -17.07
N TYR A 488 12.40 -22.15 -17.62
CA TYR A 488 12.61 -23.24 -18.58
C TYR A 488 12.92 -22.73 -20.00
N LYS A 489 12.48 -21.53 -20.37
CA LYS A 489 12.62 -21.03 -21.75
C LYS A 489 14.07 -20.91 -22.19
N ASN A 490 14.98 -20.56 -21.28
CA ASN A 490 16.41 -20.42 -21.57
C ASN A 490 17.15 -21.76 -21.62
N GLU A 491 16.56 -22.80 -21.05
CA GLU A 491 17.12 -24.15 -20.94
C GLU A 491 16.60 -25.11 -22.02
N ILE A 492 15.48 -24.79 -22.68
CA ILE A 492 14.96 -25.50 -23.85
C ILE A 492 15.45 -24.81 -25.13
N LYS A 493 16.15 -25.56 -25.99
CA LYS A 493 16.65 -25.08 -27.28
C LYS A 493 16.06 -25.90 -28.42
N VAL A 494 15.50 -25.19 -29.41
CA VAL A 494 15.11 -25.77 -30.70
C VAL A 494 16.15 -25.33 -31.75
N TYR A 495 16.88 -26.29 -32.30
CA TYR A 495 17.98 -26.04 -33.24
C TYR A 495 18.18 -27.19 -34.25
N PRO A 496 18.75 -26.95 -35.43
CA PRO A 496 19.11 -25.63 -35.97
C PRO A 496 17.85 -24.84 -36.35
N ASN A 497 17.93 -23.52 -36.22
CA ASN A 497 16.88 -22.61 -36.69
C ASN A 497 17.53 -21.43 -37.41
N PRO A 498 17.43 -21.34 -38.75
CA PRO A 498 16.60 -22.18 -39.62
C PRO A 498 17.06 -23.64 -39.75
N THR A 499 16.14 -24.55 -40.10
CA THR A 499 16.40 -25.97 -40.39
C THR A 499 16.16 -26.28 -41.87
N ASN A 500 16.73 -27.37 -42.36
CA ASN A 500 16.48 -27.89 -43.72
C ASN A 500 15.21 -28.75 -43.83
N GLY A 501 14.41 -28.79 -42.77
CA GLY A 501 13.16 -29.57 -42.69
C GLY A 501 13.36 -31.05 -42.35
N LYS A 502 14.62 -31.50 -42.22
CA LYS A 502 14.95 -32.93 -42.06
C LYS A 502 15.33 -33.33 -40.64
N ASN A 503 16.00 -32.44 -39.88
CA ASN A 503 16.63 -32.79 -38.59
C ASN A 503 16.52 -31.65 -37.55
N ALA A 504 15.31 -31.27 -37.12
CA ALA A 504 15.17 -30.31 -36.02
C ALA A 504 15.32 -31.04 -34.67
N ARG A 505 16.17 -30.52 -33.78
CA ARG A 505 16.41 -31.07 -32.44
C ARG A 505 15.86 -30.14 -31.38
N ILE A 506 15.13 -30.72 -30.45
CA ILE A 506 14.62 -30.07 -29.24
C ILE A 506 15.41 -30.66 -28.08
N THR A 507 16.24 -29.83 -27.45
CA THR A 507 17.08 -30.25 -26.32
C THR A 507 16.73 -29.43 -25.09
N ILE A 508 16.50 -30.11 -23.97
CA ILE A 508 16.36 -29.51 -22.65
C ILE A 508 17.69 -29.69 -21.90
N LYS A 509 18.21 -28.59 -21.35
CA LYS A 509 19.32 -28.60 -20.40
C LYS A 509 18.78 -28.42 -18.97
N ASN A 510 19.45 -29.07 -18.01
CA ASN A 510 19.28 -28.88 -16.56
C ASN A 510 17.87 -29.03 -15.93
N LEU A 511 16.88 -29.58 -16.64
CA LEU A 511 15.47 -29.63 -16.22
C LEU A 511 14.84 -31.04 -16.40
N PRO A 512 13.60 -31.30 -15.93
CA PRO A 512 12.90 -32.58 -16.12
C PRO A 512 12.72 -32.98 -17.59
N LEU A 513 12.39 -34.25 -17.82
CA LEU A 513 12.19 -34.85 -19.15
C LEU A 513 11.13 -34.08 -19.95
N LEU A 514 11.24 -34.06 -21.29
CA LEU A 514 10.14 -33.62 -22.16
C LEU A 514 8.93 -34.50 -21.86
N SER A 515 7.70 -33.97 -21.77
CA SER A 515 6.47 -34.76 -21.66
C SER A 515 5.76 -34.88 -23.00
N SER A 516 5.55 -33.77 -23.70
CA SER A 516 4.88 -33.77 -25.01
C SER A 516 5.44 -32.71 -25.94
N ILE A 517 5.31 -32.94 -27.25
CA ILE A 517 5.66 -31.99 -28.31
C ILE A 517 4.50 -31.92 -29.29
N TYR A 518 4.15 -30.70 -29.71
CA TYR A 518 3.17 -30.40 -30.75
C TYR A 518 3.79 -29.47 -31.78
N VAL A 519 3.44 -29.63 -33.05
CA VAL A 519 3.88 -28.76 -34.14
C VAL A 519 2.66 -28.26 -34.90
N TYR A 520 2.61 -26.95 -35.10
CA TYR A 520 1.53 -26.27 -35.82
C TYR A 520 2.07 -25.52 -37.04
N ASP A 521 1.26 -25.45 -38.10
CA ASP A 521 1.49 -24.52 -39.21
C ASP A 521 1.09 -23.07 -38.83
N LEU A 522 1.36 -22.09 -39.70
CA LEU A 522 1.02 -20.68 -39.46
C LEU A 522 -0.49 -20.39 -39.39
N ASN A 523 -1.32 -21.29 -39.90
CA ASN A 523 -2.78 -21.16 -39.83
C ASN A 523 -3.33 -21.75 -38.52
N GLY A 524 -2.46 -22.29 -37.66
CA GLY A 524 -2.82 -22.90 -36.39
C GLY A 524 -3.25 -24.37 -36.51
N ASN A 525 -3.08 -25.01 -37.67
CA ASN A 525 -3.39 -26.42 -37.81
C ASN A 525 -2.28 -27.26 -37.16
N GLU A 526 -2.66 -28.22 -36.32
CA GLU A 526 -1.72 -29.22 -35.80
C GLU A 526 -1.31 -30.17 -36.92
N ILE A 527 0.00 -30.27 -37.15
CA ILE A 527 0.58 -31.14 -38.19
C ILE A 527 1.37 -32.31 -37.59
N PHE A 528 1.71 -32.24 -36.30
CA PHE A 528 2.35 -33.31 -35.57
C PHE A 528 2.11 -33.19 -34.06
N ASN A 529 1.98 -34.32 -33.38
CA ASN A 529 2.09 -34.41 -31.94
C ASN A 529 2.87 -35.67 -31.51
N LYS A 530 3.47 -35.59 -30.33
CA LYS A 530 4.05 -36.73 -29.62
C LYS A 530 3.88 -36.50 -28.13
N GLN A 531 3.21 -37.43 -27.45
CA GLN A 531 3.00 -37.41 -26.01
C GLN A 531 3.85 -38.50 -25.34
N GLU A 532 3.88 -38.49 -24.00
CA GLU A 532 4.59 -39.47 -23.16
C GLU A 532 6.07 -39.59 -23.55
N ILE A 533 6.68 -38.45 -23.85
CA ILE A 533 8.12 -38.36 -24.00
C ILE A 533 8.69 -38.52 -22.58
N GLU A 534 9.78 -39.27 -22.44
CA GLU A 534 10.50 -39.45 -21.18
C GLU A 534 11.99 -39.25 -21.44
N GLN A 535 12.32 -38.23 -22.24
CA GLN A 535 13.68 -37.97 -22.73
C GLN A 535 14.02 -36.48 -22.60
N LYS A 536 15.30 -36.16 -22.37
CA LYS A 536 15.78 -34.75 -22.34
C LYS A 536 15.98 -34.15 -23.73
N THR A 537 16.10 -34.99 -24.75
CA THR A 537 16.30 -34.59 -26.13
C THR A 537 15.30 -35.33 -27.00
N PHE A 538 14.69 -34.63 -27.94
CA PHE A 538 13.82 -35.20 -28.96
C PHE A 538 14.22 -34.69 -30.33
N GLU A 539 14.33 -35.57 -31.31
CA GLU A 539 14.70 -35.24 -32.69
C GLU A 539 13.50 -35.43 -33.61
N LEU A 540 13.03 -34.32 -34.18
CA LEU A 540 12.06 -34.30 -35.27
C LEU A 540 12.81 -34.62 -36.57
N ASN A 541 12.63 -35.85 -37.06
CA ASN A 541 13.28 -36.34 -38.27
C ASN A 541 12.27 -36.66 -39.39
N GLU A 542 12.78 -36.87 -40.62
CA GLU A 542 11.96 -37.15 -41.81
C GLU A 542 11.06 -38.38 -41.69
N SER A 543 11.40 -39.35 -40.83
CA SER A 543 10.55 -40.52 -40.60
C SER A 543 9.33 -40.24 -39.73
N LEU A 544 9.31 -39.11 -39.01
CA LEU A 544 8.24 -38.70 -38.13
C LEU A 544 7.36 -37.62 -38.77
N ILE A 545 7.98 -36.62 -39.40
CA ILE A 545 7.29 -35.54 -40.10
C ILE A 545 8.17 -34.94 -41.19
N GLN A 546 7.60 -34.73 -42.38
CA GLN A 546 8.24 -34.00 -43.47
C GLN A 546 7.71 -32.57 -43.52
N LEU A 547 8.50 -31.61 -43.03
CA LEU A 547 8.14 -30.19 -43.06
C LEU A 547 8.49 -29.58 -44.42
N GLN A 548 7.54 -28.87 -45.01
CA GLN A 548 7.77 -28.09 -46.23
C GLN A 548 8.42 -26.74 -45.88
N LYS A 549 8.89 -26.00 -46.89
CA LYS A 549 9.41 -24.64 -46.68
C LYS A 549 8.34 -23.76 -46.05
N GLY A 550 8.66 -23.11 -44.93
CA GLY A 550 7.69 -22.36 -44.17
C GLY A 550 8.12 -22.03 -42.74
N ILE A 551 7.19 -21.47 -41.97
CA ILE A 551 7.34 -21.19 -40.55
C ILE A 551 6.39 -22.12 -39.79
N TYR A 552 6.89 -22.68 -38.69
CA TYR A 552 6.13 -23.56 -37.82
C TYR A 552 6.24 -23.11 -36.37
N ILE A 553 5.22 -23.43 -35.60
CA ILE A 553 5.17 -23.20 -34.16
C ILE A 553 5.33 -24.55 -33.47
N ILE A 554 6.40 -24.70 -32.69
CA ILE A 554 6.68 -25.90 -31.90
C ILE A 554 6.30 -25.60 -30.46
N THR A 555 5.39 -26.39 -29.91
CA THR A 555 4.97 -26.32 -28.52
C THR A 555 5.49 -27.53 -27.76
N VAL A 556 6.13 -27.31 -26.62
CA VAL A 556 6.73 -28.32 -25.76
C VAL A 556 6.04 -28.28 -24.41
N LEU A 557 5.62 -29.43 -23.90
CA LEU A 557 5.12 -29.61 -22.54
C LEU A 557 6.13 -30.40 -21.73
N VAL A 558 6.27 -30.05 -20.46
CA VAL A 558 7.06 -30.79 -19.47
C VAL A 558 6.11 -31.40 -18.41
N PRO A 559 6.56 -32.41 -17.62
CA PRO A 559 5.71 -33.16 -16.71
C PRO A 559 4.95 -32.33 -15.66
N ASP A 560 5.44 -31.13 -15.33
CA ASP A 560 4.76 -30.21 -14.40
C ASP A 560 3.58 -29.45 -15.04
N GLY A 561 3.26 -29.71 -16.31
CA GLY A 561 2.18 -29.07 -17.06
C GLY A 561 2.58 -27.78 -17.77
N SER A 562 3.80 -27.28 -17.57
CA SER A 562 4.27 -26.06 -18.23
C SER A 562 4.38 -26.24 -19.74
N GLN A 563 4.02 -25.18 -20.48
CA GLN A 563 4.03 -25.14 -21.94
C GLN A 563 4.98 -24.07 -22.48
N PHE A 564 5.83 -24.44 -23.43
CA PHE A 564 6.80 -23.55 -24.08
C PHE A 564 6.63 -23.56 -25.59
N THR A 565 6.67 -22.38 -26.22
CA THR A 565 6.44 -22.26 -27.65
C THR A 565 7.63 -21.60 -28.36
N PHE A 566 8.04 -22.20 -29.47
CA PHE A 566 9.20 -21.81 -30.27
C PHE A 566 8.79 -21.65 -31.73
N LYS A 567 9.35 -20.64 -32.40
CA LYS A 567 9.23 -20.46 -33.84
C LYS A 567 10.35 -21.22 -34.54
N GLN A 568 10.02 -22.11 -35.48
CA GLN A 568 10.98 -22.82 -36.32
C GLN A 568 10.83 -22.37 -37.78
N VAL A 569 11.93 -21.99 -38.42
CA VAL A 569 11.96 -21.66 -39.86
C VAL A 569 12.54 -22.84 -40.64
N VAL A 570 11.87 -23.25 -41.72
CA VAL A 570 12.30 -24.31 -42.65
C VAL A 570 12.61 -23.69 -44.01
N LEU A 571 13.87 -23.83 -44.47
CA LEU A 571 14.39 -23.19 -45.69
C LEU A 571 14.28 -24.03 -46.96
#